data_AF-A0A346A3N2-F1
#
_entry.id   AF-A0A346A3N2-F1
#
_cell.length_a   1.000
_cell.length_b   1.000
_cell.length_c   1.000
_cell.angle_alpha   90.00
_cell.angle_beta   90.00
_cell.angle_gamma   90.00
#
_symmetry.space_group_name_H-M   'P 1'
#
loop_
_entity.id
_entity.type
_entity.pdbx_description
1 polymer ?
#
loop_
_entity_poly.entity_id
_entity_poly.type
_entity_poly.pdbx_seq_one_letter_code
_entity_poly.pdbx_strand_id
1 'polypeptide(L)'
;MMDEASKKIVSHKVKSAAEIAAAIGAPPRQKKVIMCHGTFDIVHPGHVRHLLYAKSKGDILIASLTADAHIVKANFRPFVPQELRAFNLAALEMVDYVVIDSNPTPLKNISVIKPDYFAKGYEYTKGGLHPRTAEEKQAVEAYGGEIIFTPGDIVYSSSNIIELEPPAIATEKLMALLEAEGLTFDDLRSAVDKLKGLRVHVVGDTIVDSYTHTTLIGGMTKTPTMSVRFENKHDFVGGAGIVAKHLKAAGAEVVFSTVLGNDNLADFALKDLEAAGVECIPIVDQTRPTTNKNAIIAGGYNLLKVDTLDNRSISERILKALCSQVADTPADIVVFSDFRHGMFNRETIPPLIKALPA
;
A
#
# COMPACT_ATOMS: atom_id res chain seq x y z
N MET A 1 2.08 -23.92 -5.55
CA MET A 1 1.84 -24.21 -6.99
C MET A 1 0.82 -25.33 -7.10
N MET A 2 -0.09 -25.26 -8.07
CA MET A 2 -1.11 -26.30 -8.33
C MET A 2 -0.45 -27.56 -8.91
N ASP A 3 -0.85 -28.75 -8.47
CA ASP A 3 -0.30 -30.02 -8.96
C ASP A 3 -0.76 -30.34 -10.39
N GLU A 4 -0.02 -31.22 -11.08
CA GLU A 4 -0.29 -31.57 -12.48
C GLU A 4 -1.64 -32.26 -12.70
N ALA A 5 -2.16 -33.01 -11.72
CA ALA A 5 -3.47 -33.65 -11.87
C ALA A 5 -4.58 -32.59 -11.84
N SER A 6 -4.50 -31.63 -10.91
CA SER A 6 -5.44 -30.51 -10.82
C SER A 6 -5.41 -29.62 -12.07
N LYS A 7 -4.23 -29.34 -12.64
CA LYS A 7 -4.12 -28.54 -13.88
C LYS A 7 -4.86 -29.17 -15.07
N LYS A 8 -4.77 -30.50 -15.22
CA LYS A 8 -5.42 -31.22 -16.33
C LYS A 8 -6.95 -31.09 -16.34
N ILE A 9 -7.56 -30.83 -15.18
CA ILE A 9 -9.02 -30.69 -15.06
C ILE A 9 -9.51 -29.46 -15.83
N VAL A 10 -8.76 -28.35 -15.78
CA VAL A 10 -9.22 -27.04 -16.31
C VAL A 10 -8.45 -26.55 -17.53
N SER A 11 -7.28 -27.14 -17.83
CA SER A 11 -6.41 -26.70 -18.92
C SER A 11 -7.05 -26.75 -20.31
N HIS A 12 -8.04 -27.63 -20.53
CA HIS A 12 -8.75 -27.75 -21.80
C HIS A 12 -9.50 -26.46 -22.21
N LYS A 13 -9.81 -25.57 -21.27
CA LYS A 13 -10.41 -24.25 -21.53
C LYS A 13 -9.38 -23.17 -21.80
N VAL A 14 -8.13 -23.34 -21.37
CA VAL A 14 -7.07 -22.34 -21.57
C VAL A 14 -6.48 -22.54 -22.96
N LYS A 15 -6.70 -21.58 -23.87
CA LYS A 15 -6.35 -21.69 -25.29
C LYS A 15 -5.79 -20.39 -25.85
N SER A 16 -4.98 -20.48 -26.88
CA SER A 16 -4.56 -19.31 -27.67
C SER A 16 -5.73 -18.73 -28.47
N ALA A 17 -5.63 -17.45 -28.85
CA ALA A 17 -6.65 -16.80 -29.66
C ALA A 17 -6.93 -17.53 -30.99
N ALA A 18 -5.89 -18.11 -31.61
CA ALA A 18 -6.03 -18.87 -32.85
C ALA A 18 -6.79 -20.20 -32.65
N GLU A 19 -6.50 -20.92 -31.57
CA GLU A 19 -7.22 -22.15 -31.22
C GLU A 19 -8.68 -21.88 -30.87
N ILE A 20 -8.95 -20.77 -30.17
CA ILE A 20 -10.32 -20.34 -29.87
C ILE A 20 -11.05 -19.98 -31.17
N ALA A 21 -10.44 -19.18 -32.05
CA ALA A 21 -11.02 -18.82 -33.34
C ALA A 21 -11.34 -20.06 -34.20
N ALA A 22 -10.46 -21.05 -34.21
CA ALA A 22 -10.70 -22.34 -34.88
C ALA A 22 -11.85 -23.12 -34.24
N ALA A 23 -11.95 -23.13 -32.91
CA ALA A 23 -12.99 -23.87 -32.18
C ALA A 23 -14.39 -23.25 -32.30
N ILE A 24 -14.50 -21.92 -32.37
CA ILE A 24 -15.79 -21.21 -32.48
C ILE A 24 -16.23 -20.97 -33.94
N GLY A 25 -15.32 -21.12 -34.91
CA GLY A 25 -15.57 -20.87 -36.33
C GLY A 25 -15.65 -19.39 -36.70
N ALA A 26 -15.84 -19.13 -37.99
CA ALA A 26 -15.97 -17.77 -38.54
C ALA A 26 -17.41 -17.23 -38.41
N PRO A 27 -17.60 -15.92 -38.22
CA PRO A 27 -18.93 -15.29 -38.27
C PRO A 27 -19.48 -15.28 -39.72
N PRO A 28 -20.82 -15.33 -39.91
CA PRO A 28 -21.86 -15.39 -38.88
C PRO A 28 -22.01 -16.80 -38.28
N ARG A 29 -22.15 -16.87 -36.95
CA ARG A 29 -22.22 -18.14 -36.20
C ARG A 29 -23.65 -18.46 -35.76
N GLN A 30 -23.96 -19.75 -35.64
CA GLN A 30 -25.21 -20.20 -35.00
C GLN A 30 -25.19 -19.97 -33.48
N LYS A 31 -24.06 -20.26 -32.83
CA LYS A 31 -23.82 -19.99 -31.40
C LYS A 31 -23.13 -18.64 -31.26
N LYS A 32 -23.73 -17.73 -30.51
CA LYS A 32 -23.20 -16.38 -30.27
C LYS A 32 -22.03 -16.42 -29.29
N VAL A 33 -20.96 -15.74 -29.65
CA VAL A 33 -19.74 -15.71 -28.84
C VAL A 33 -19.62 -14.37 -28.14
N ILE A 34 -19.41 -14.37 -26.83
CA ILE A 34 -19.18 -13.18 -26.02
C ILE A 34 -17.80 -13.23 -25.37
N MET A 35 -17.08 -12.10 -25.37
CA MET A 35 -15.76 -11.97 -24.79
C MET A 35 -15.75 -10.90 -23.69
N CYS A 36 -15.23 -11.24 -22.52
CA CYS A 36 -14.92 -10.32 -21.43
C CYS A 36 -13.41 -10.09 -21.37
N HIS A 37 -12.95 -8.90 -21.01
CA HIS A 37 -11.52 -8.61 -20.82
C HIS A 37 -11.24 -7.88 -19.51
N GLY A 38 -10.20 -8.30 -18.78
CA GLY A 38 -9.78 -7.66 -17.54
C GLY A 38 -8.55 -8.30 -16.89
N THR A 39 -8.12 -7.77 -15.74
CA THR A 39 -6.98 -8.35 -15.00
C THR A 39 -7.39 -9.60 -14.22
N PHE A 40 -8.59 -9.63 -13.63
CA PHE A 40 -9.07 -10.76 -12.81
C PHE A 40 -8.07 -11.21 -11.73
N ASP A 41 -7.48 -10.25 -11.01
CA ASP A 41 -6.40 -10.51 -10.05
C ASP A 41 -6.83 -11.50 -8.95
N ILE A 42 -7.81 -11.09 -8.15
CA ILE A 42 -8.56 -11.99 -7.26
C ILE A 42 -10.01 -12.01 -7.75
N VAL A 43 -10.54 -13.19 -8.05
CA VAL A 43 -11.95 -13.37 -8.43
C VAL A 43 -12.82 -13.10 -7.20
N HIS A 44 -13.83 -12.25 -7.37
CA HIS A 44 -14.77 -11.84 -6.33
C HIS A 44 -16.19 -11.84 -6.91
N PRO A 45 -17.26 -11.66 -6.10
CA PRO A 45 -18.65 -11.71 -6.57
C PRO A 45 -18.96 -10.76 -7.74
N GLY A 46 -18.23 -9.64 -7.86
CA GLY A 46 -18.33 -8.73 -9.00
C GLY A 46 -17.94 -9.37 -10.33
N HIS A 47 -16.80 -10.08 -10.38
CA HIS A 47 -16.36 -10.82 -11.56
C HIS A 47 -17.34 -11.95 -11.91
N VAL A 48 -17.80 -12.70 -10.91
CA VAL A 48 -18.77 -13.79 -11.13
C VAL A 48 -20.07 -13.27 -11.74
N ARG A 49 -20.63 -12.18 -11.19
CA ARG A 49 -21.85 -11.55 -11.73
C ARG A 49 -21.63 -11.00 -13.15
N HIS A 50 -20.50 -10.35 -13.40
CA HIS A 50 -20.15 -9.84 -14.73
C HIS A 50 -20.09 -10.97 -15.77
N LEU A 51 -19.40 -12.08 -15.45
CA LEU A 51 -19.27 -13.24 -16.33
C LEU A 51 -20.59 -13.99 -16.50
N LEU A 52 -21.41 -14.16 -15.45
CA LEU A 52 -22.75 -14.76 -15.55
C LEU A 52 -23.67 -13.93 -16.43
N TYR A 53 -23.67 -12.61 -16.26
CA TYR A 53 -24.46 -11.73 -17.13
C TYR A 53 -23.98 -11.82 -18.58
N ALA A 54 -22.66 -11.81 -18.82
CA ALA A 54 -22.11 -11.98 -20.15
C ALA A 54 -22.56 -13.31 -20.77
N LYS A 55 -22.42 -14.43 -20.06
CA LYS A 55 -22.91 -15.75 -20.50
C LYS A 55 -24.42 -15.77 -20.80
N SER A 56 -25.24 -14.96 -20.12
CA SER A 56 -26.68 -14.87 -20.45
C SER A 56 -26.96 -14.21 -21.81
N LYS A 57 -25.98 -13.56 -22.43
CA LYS A 57 -26.10 -12.85 -23.72
C LYS A 57 -25.44 -13.60 -24.89
N GLY A 58 -24.67 -14.66 -24.63
CA GLY A 58 -24.01 -15.45 -25.66
C GLY A 58 -23.87 -16.91 -25.25
N ASP A 59 -23.91 -17.81 -26.22
CA ASP A 59 -23.79 -19.24 -25.99
C ASP A 59 -22.40 -19.68 -25.56
N ILE A 60 -21.36 -18.92 -25.94
CA ILE A 60 -19.95 -19.20 -25.64
C ILE A 60 -19.32 -17.96 -25.01
N LEU A 61 -18.80 -18.08 -23.78
CA LEU A 61 -18.10 -17.04 -23.04
C LEU A 61 -16.59 -17.28 -23.07
N ILE A 62 -15.86 -16.27 -23.56
CA ILE A 62 -14.41 -16.19 -23.57
C ILE A 62 -13.98 -15.18 -22.50
N ALA A 63 -13.22 -15.63 -21.50
CA ALA A 63 -12.57 -14.75 -20.54
C ALA A 63 -11.14 -14.45 -20.98
N SER A 64 -10.88 -13.21 -21.39
CA SER A 64 -9.55 -12.72 -21.74
C SER A 64 -8.92 -12.02 -20.56
N LEU A 65 -7.73 -12.46 -20.13
CA LEU A 65 -7.01 -11.84 -19.03
C LEU A 65 -5.73 -11.17 -19.48
N THR A 66 -5.45 -9.97 -18.96
CA THR A 66 -4.19 -9.26 -19.24
C THR A 66 -3.00 -10.02 -18.65
N ALA A 67 -1.93 -10.24 -19.45
CA ALA A 67 -0.68 -10.85 -18.99
C ALA A 67 0.03 -9.99 -17.93
N ASP A 68 0.86 -10.63 -17.11
CA ASP A 68 1.55 -9.98 -15.98
C ASP A 68 2.40 -8.78 -16.43
N ALA A 69 3.06 -8.90 -17.60
CA ALA A 69 3.93 -7.88 -18.18
C ALA A 69 3.24 -6.52 -18.47
N HIS A 70 1.90 -6.48 -18.56
CA HIS A 70 1.14 -5.27 -18.95
C HIS A 70 0.34 -4.65 -17.82
N ILE A 71 0.47 -5.16 -16.58
CA ILE A 71 -0.26 -4.66 -15.42
C ILE A 71 0.64 -3.68 -14.65
N VAL A 72 0.46 -2.38 -14.92
CA VAL A 72 1.33 -1.31 -14.39
C VAL A 72 0.64 -0.46 -13.31
N LYS A 73 -0.56 -0.85 -12.85
CA LYS A 73 -1.28 -0.09 -11.80
C LYS A 73 -0.69 -0.39 -10.41
N ALA A 74 -0.36 0.69 -9.70
CA ALA A 74 0.39 0.80 -8.45
C ALA A 74 0.17 -0.27 -7.36
N ASN A 75 1.20 -0.44 -6.52
CA ASN A 75 1.34 -1.33 -5.35
C ASN A 75 1.18 -2.83 -5.63
N PHE A 76 2.28 -3.47 -6.04
CA PHE A 76 2.48 -4.93 -5.96
C PHE A 76 1.43 -5.79 -6.72
N ARG A 77 0.92 -5.32 -7.86
CA ARG A 77 -0.04 -6.05 -8.71
C ARG A 77 0.60 -6.59 -9.99
N PRO A 78 0.10 -7.71 -10.54
CA PRO A 78 -0.96 -8.55 -9.98
C PRO A 78 -0.46 -9.36 -8.78
N PHE A 79 -1.34 -9.63 -7.81
CA PHE A 79 -1.02 -10.49 -6.67
C PHE A 79 -0.97 -11.97 -7.08
N VAL A 80 -1.79 -12.34 -8.07
CA VAL A 80 -1.88 -13.72 -8.56
C VAL A 80 -1.22 -13.81 -9.95
N PRO A 81 -0.21 -14.68 -10.15
CA PRO A 81 0.42 -14.91 -11.45
C PRO A 81 -0.61 -15.29 -12.53
N GLN A 82 -0.37 -14.86 -13.77
CA GLN A 82 -1.30 -15.03 -14.89
C GLN A 82 -1.83 -16.45 -15.10
N GLU A 83 -1.00 -17.48 -14.90
CA GLU A 83 -1.40 -18.88 -15.09
C GLU A 83 -2.44 -19.31 -14.03
N LEU A 84 -2.25 -18.87 -12.78
CA LEU A 84 -3.20 -19.15 -11.71
C LEU A 84 -4.51 -18.37 -11.90
N ARG A 85 -4.44 -17.13 -12.40
CA ARG A 85 -5.64 -16.37 -12.81
C ARG A 85 -6.39 -17.07 -13.93
N ALA A 86 -5.67 -17.61 -14.92
CA ALA A 86 -6.25 -18.37 -16.02
C ALA A 86 -6.97 -19.62 -15.54
N PHE A 87 -6.33 -20.41 -14.67
CA PHE A 87 -6.94 -21.61 -14.10
C PHE A 87 -8.16 -21.30 -13.21
N ASN A 88 -8.11 -20.21 -12.44
CA ASN A 88 -9.24 -19.77 -11.63
C ASN A 88 -10.46 -19.45 -12.51
N LEU A 89 -10.27 -18.71 -13.61
CA LEU A 89 -11.34 -18.44 -14.57
C LEU A 89 -11.81 -19.71 -15.29
N ALA A 90 -10.91 -20.62 -15.64
CA ALA A 90 -11.25 -21.87 -16.31
C ALA A 90 -12.06 -22.82 -15.40
N ALA A 91 -11.86 -22.76 -14.08
CA ALA A 91 -12.64 -23.51 -13.11
C ALA A 91 -14.11 -23.07 -13.03
N LEU A 92 -14.43 -21.84 -13.47
CA LEU A 92 -15.80 -21.33 -13.46
C LEU A 92 -16.65 -22.02 -14.54
N GLU A 93 -17.81 -22.53 -14.13
CA GLU A 93 -18.71 -23.30 -15.00
C GLU A 93 -19.15 -22.51 -16.24
N MET A 94 -19.49 -21.23 -16.07
CA MET A 94 -19.98 -20.38 -17.16
C MET A 94 -18.92 -19.97 -18.19
N VAL A 95 -17.63 -20.14 -17.89
CA VAL A 95 -16.52 -19.78 -18.80
C VAL A 95 -16.21 -20.97 -19.69
N ASP A 96 -16.28 -20.81 -21.01
CA ASP A 96 -15.98 -21.88 -21.98
C ASP A 96 -14.50 -21.87 -22.38
N TYR A 97 -13.93 -20.68 -22.58
CA TYR A 97 -12.52 -20.51 -22.92
C TYR A 97 -11.86 -19.38 -22.14
N VAL A 98 -10.57 -19.54 -21.86
CA VAL A 98 -9.72 -18.54 -21.24
C VAL A 98 -8.54 -18.26 -22.17
N VAL A 99 -8.22 -16.98 -22.38
CA VAL A 99 -7.05 -16.56 -23.15
C VAL A 99 -6.21 -15.57 -22.33
N ILE A 100 -4.91 -15.85 -22.23
CA ILE A 100 -3.94 -14.92 -21.67
C ILE A 100 -3.52 -13.95 -22.77
N ASP A 101 -3.83 -12.68 -22.60
CA ASP A 101 -3.52 -11.63 -23.56
C ASP A 101 -2.11 -11.09 -23.33
N SER A 102 -1.19 -11.48 -24.20
CA SER A 102 0.19 -11.01 -24.20
C SER A 102 0.35 -9.58 -24.73
N ASN A 103 -0.73 -8.90 -25.12
CA ASN A 103 -0.71 -7.51 -25.60
C ASN A 103 -1.22 -6.57 -24.49
N PRO A 104 -0.83 -5.28 -24.52
CA PRO A 104 -1.30 -4.30 -23.54
C PRO A 104 -2.80 -3.94 -23.68
N THR A 105 -3.41 -4.27 -24.82
CA THR A 105 -4.83 -4.04 -25.10
C THR A 105 -5.44 -5.27 -25.81
N PRO A 106 -6.76 -5.51 -25.67
CA PRO A 106 -7.40 -6.68 -26.25
C PRO A 106 -7.61 -6.63 -27.77
N LEU A 107 -7.20 -5.55 -28.43
CA LEU A 107 -7.54 -5.26 -29.83
C LEU A 107 -7.09 -6.37 -30.80
N LYS A 108 -5.90 -6.94 -30.58
CA LYS A 108 -5.38 -8.03 -31.41
C LYS A 108 -6.18 -9.33 -31.22
N ASN A 109 -6.59 -9.64 -30.00
CA ASN A 109 -7.42 -10.80 -29.74
C ASN A 109 -8.84 -10.61 -30.26
N ILE A 110 -9.39 -9.40 -30.17
CA ILE A 110 -10.69 -9.05 -30.77
C ILE A 110 -10.66 -9.28 -32.29
N SER A 111 -9.59 -8.84 -32.99
CA SER A 111 -9.51 -8.99 -34.45
C SER A 111 -9.32 -10.43 -34.93
N VAL A 112 -8.68 -11.27 -34.11
CA VAL A 112 -8.47 -12.71 -34.39
C VAL A 112 -9.73 -13.53 -34.05
N ILE A 113 -10.29 -13.33 -32.86
CA ILE A 113 -11.43 -14.12 -32.35
C ILE A 113 -12.75 -13.66 -32.99
N LYS A 114 -12.88 -12.36 -33.27
CA LYS A 114 -14.10 -11.71 -33.76
C LYS A 114 -15.34 -12.13 -32.97
N PRO A 115 -15.40 -11.89 -31.65
CA PRO A 115 -16.58 -12.22 -30.84
C PRO A 115 -17.82 -11.45 -31.33
N ASP A 116 -18.99 -12.08 -31.31
CA ASP A 116 -20.25 -11.39 -31.64
C ASP A 116 -20.55 -10.27 -30.63
N TYR A 117 -20.17 -10.48 -29.37
CA TYR A 117 -20.34 -9.51 -28.29
C TYR A 117 -19.06 -9.27 -27.51
N PHE A 118 -18.80 -8.02 -27.12
CA PHE A 118 -17.72 -7.67 -26.19
C PHE A 118 -18.29 -7.04 -24.92
N ALA A 119 -18.12 -7.71 -23.78
CA ALA A 119 -18.72 -7.29 -22.52
C ALA A 119 -17.77 -6.41 -21.69
N LYS A 120 -18.30 -5.30 -21.16
CA LYS A 120 -17.61 -4.41 -20.22
C LYS A 120 -18.42 -4.19 -18.94
N GLY A 121 -17.71 -3.97 -17.84
CA GLY A 121 -18.31 -3.62 -16.55
C GLY A 121 -18.95 -2.22 -16.56
N TYR A 122 -19.97 -2.00 -15.73
CA TYR A 122 -20.69 -0.72 -15.62
C TYR A 122 -19.81 0.46 -15.19
N GLU A 123 -18.70 0.19 -14.50
CA GLU A 123 -17.76 1.21 -13.99
C GLU A 123 -17.17 2.10 -15.10
N TYR A 124 -17.22 1.64 -16.36
CA TYR A 124 -16.73 2.38 -17.53
C TYR A 124 -17.79 3.29 -18.19
N THR A 125 -18.99 3.41 -17.61
CA THR A 125 -20.07 4.32 -18.10
C THR A 125 -20.21 5.59 -17.26
N LYS A 126 -19.76 5.60 -16.00
CA LYS A 126 -19.80 6.79 -15.14
C LYS A 126 -18.63 7.72 -15.47
N GLY A 127 -18.86 8.69 -16.36
CA GLY A 127 -17.90 9.76 -16.69
C GLY A 127 -17.66 10.02 -18.19
N GLY A 128 -18.38 9.34 -19.09
CA GLY A 128 -18.11 9.35 -20.53
C GLY A 128 -17.29 8.13 -20.96
N LEU A 129 -17.32 7.78 -22.26
CA LEU A 129 -16.55 6.64 -22.77
C LEU A 129 -15.05 6.92 -22.63
N HIS A 130 -14.37 6.13 -21.81
CA HIS A 130 -12.90 6.15 -21.70
C HIS A 130 -12.28 5.88 -23.09
N PRO A 131 -11.20 6.57 -23.51
CA PRO A 131 -10.61 6.44 -24.86
C PRO A 131 -10.35 5.00 -25.30
N ARG A 132 -9.83 4.16 -24.38
CA ARG A 132 -9.61 2.72 -24.61
C ARG A 132 -10.89 1.95 -24.97
N THR A 133 -12.03 2.31 -24.38
CA THR A 133 -13.33 1.68 -24.67
C THR A 133 -13.88 2.09 -26.03
N ALA A 134 -13.52 3.29 -26.51
CA ALA A 134 -13.87 3.72 -27.87
C ALA A 134 -13.11 2.92 -28.93
N GLU A 135 -11.82 2.66 -28.73
CA GLU A 135 -11.01 1.82 -29.62
C GLU A 135 -11.51 0.37 -29.65
N GLU A 136 -11.83 -0.21 -28.49
CA GLU A 136 -12.42 -1.55 -28.39
C GLU A 136 -13.77 -1.62 -29.11
N LYS A 137 -14.63 -0.61 -28.93
CA LYS A 137 -15.92 -0.50 -29.60
C LYS A 137 -15.74 -0.46 -31.12
N GLN A 138 -14.86 0.40 -31.63
CA GLN A 138 -14.57 0.51 -33.05
C GLN A 138 -14.06 -0.81 -33.63
N ALA A 139 -13.17 -1.51 -32.91
CA ALA A 139 -12.62 -2.79 -33.35
C ALA A 139 -13.70 -3.88 -33.47
N VAL A 140 -14.67 -3.90 -32.55
CA VAL A 140 -15.78 -4.86 -32.54
C VAL A 140 -16.83 -4.54 -33.62
N GLU A 141 -17.20 -3.27 -33.75
CA GLU A 141 -18.19 -2.81 -34.74
C GLU A 141 -17.67 -2.92 -36.18
N ALA A 142 -16.35 -2.85 -36.40
CA ALA A 142 -15.74 -2.94 -37.74
C ALA A 142 -16.04 -4.25 -38.48
N TYR A 143 -16.42 -5.32 -37.77
CA TYR A 143 -16.85 -6.59 -38.38
C TYR A 143 -18.30 -6.96 -38.02
N GLY A 144 -19.08 -6.02 -37.46
CA GLY A 144 -20.49 -6.18 -37.14
C GLY A 144 -20.79 -6.83 -35.78
N GLY A 145 -19.82 -6.89 -34.86
CA GLY A 145 -20.08 -7.25 -33.46
C GLY A 145 -20.61 -6.05 -32.65
N GLU A 146 -21.06 -6.32 -31.42
CA GLU A 146 -21.63 -5.29 -30.54
C GLU A 146 -20.97 -5.25 -29.15
N ILE A 147 -20.91 -4.08 -28.53
CA ILE A 147 -20.45 -3.92 -27.15
C ILE A 147 -21.63 -3.98 -26.17
N ILE A 148 -21.50 -4.77 -25.10
CA ILE A 148 -22.53 -4.93 -24.07
C ILE A 148 -21.99 -4.44 -22.73
N PHE A 149 -22.78 -3.65 -22.00
CA PHE A 149 -22.46 -3.22 -20.64
C PHE A 149 -23.25 -4.05 -19.62
N THR A 150 -22.56 -4.60 -18.63
CA THR A 150 -23.19 -5.37 -17.55
C THR A 150 -23.74 -4.43 -16.47
N PRO A 151 -24.84 -4.77 -15.75
CA PRO A 151 -25.44 -3.91 -14.73
C PRO A 151 -24.50 -3.59 -13.56
N GLY A 152 -24.55 -2.36 -13.03
CA GLY A 152 -23.62 -1.85 -12.01
C GLY A 152 -24.20 -1.73 -10.61
N ASP A 153 -24.57 -2.84 -9.98
CA ASP A 153 -24.86 -2.83 -8.54
C ASP A 153 -23.57 -2.88 -7.72
N ILE A 154 -23.64 -2.38 -6.48
CA ILE A 154 -22.52 -2.19 -5.53
C ILE A 154 -21.58 -3.40 -5.53
N VAL A 155 -20.33 -3.17 -5.94
CA VAL A 155 -19.28 -4.20 -6.05
C VAL A 155 -18.30 -4.06 -4.90
N TYR A 156 -18.12 -5.12 -4.11
CA TYR A 156 -16.88 -5.29 -3.34
C TYR A 156 -15.75 -5.52 -4.34
N SER A 157 -14.90 -4.52 -4.58
CA SER A 157 -13.74 -4.64 -5.47
C SER A 157 -12.68 -5.55 -4.82
N SER A 158 -11.83 -6.21 -5.62
CA SER A 158 -10.70 -6.97 -5.08
C SER A 158 -9.84 -6.12 -4.14
N SER A 159 -9.67 -4.83 -4.44
CA SER A 159 -8.95 -3.88 -3.56
C SER A 159 -9.59 -3.80 -2.18
N ASN A 160 -10.92 -3.65 -2.12
CA ASN A 160 -11.65 -3.51 -0.87
C ASN A 160 -11.58 -4.80 -0.01
N ILE A 161 -11.58 -5.97 -0.66
CA ILE A 161 -11.46 -7.27 0.03
C ILE A 161 -10.02 -7.51 0.54
N ILE A 162 -9.01 -7.18 -0.27
CA ILE A 162 -7.59 -7.31 0.11
C ILE A 162 -7.23 -6.33 1.23
N GLU A 163 -7.82 -5.14 1.24
CA GLU A 163 -7.59 -4.14 2.29
C GLU A 163 -8.27 -4.51 3.62
N LEU A 164 -9.34 -5.31 3.59
CA LEU A 164 -10.02 -5.81 4.80
C LEU A 164 -9.20 -6.86 5.55
N GLU A 165 -8.51 -7.76 4.83
CA GLU A 165 -7.68 -8.80 5.44
C GLU A 165 -6.50 -9.17 4.51
N PRO A 166 -5.37 -8.44 4.59
CA PRO A 166 -4.25 -8.67 3.70
C PRO A 166 -3.64 -10.07 3.95
N PRO A 167 -3.36 -10.86 2.89
CA PRO A 167 -2.75 -12.18 3.05
C PRO A 167 -1.38 -12.05 3.72
N ALA A 168 -1.07 -12.97 4.63
CA ALA A 168 0.16 -12.99 5.43
C ALA A 168 1.40 -13.43 4.62
N ILE A 169 1.60 -12.85 3.44
CA ILE A 169 2.69 -13.18 2.50
C ILE A 169 3.91 -12.26 2.64
N ALA A 170 4.05 -11.59 3.79
CA ALA A 170 5.14 -10.64 4.03
C ALA A 170 6.50 -11.34 3.91
N THR A 171 6.58 -12.59 4.39
CA THR A 171 7.79 -13.41 4.33
C THR A 171 8.14 -13.78 2.90
N GLU A 172 7.17 -14.27 2.11
CA GLU A 172 7.36 -14.66 0.71
C GLU A 172 7.77 -13.46 -0.14
N LYS A 173 7.20 -12.28 0.12
CA LYS A 173 7.62 -11.03 -0.53
C LYS A 173 9.07 -10.66 -0.18
N LEU A 174 9.43 -10.75 1.09
CA LEU A 174 10.81 -10.52 1.52
C LEU A 174 11.77 -11.50 0.84
N MET A 175 11.38 -12.78 0.73
CA MET A 175 12.20 -13.81 0.05
C MET A 175 12.37 -13.51 -1.43
N ALA A 176 11.28 -13.20 -2.15
CA ALA A 176 11.34 -12.87 -3.57
C ALA A 176 12.18 -11.61 -3.85
N LEU A 177 12.09 -10.60 -2.98
CA LEU A 177 12.90 -9.39 -3.10
C LEU A 177 14.38 -9.66 -2.85
N LEU A 178 14.70 -10.42 -1.80
CA LEU A 178 16.08 -10.82 -1.52
C LEU A 178 16.67 -11.63 -2.68
N GLU A 179 15.92 -12.56 -3.26
CA GLU A 179 16.36 -13.33 -4.44
C GLU A 179 16.59 -12.42 -5.66
N ALA A 180 15.67 -11.50 -5.95
CA ALA A 180 15.78 -10.58 -7.09
C ALA A 180 17.00 -9.64 -6.98
N GLU A 181 17.33 -9.21 -5.77
CA GLU A 181 18.48 -8.33 -5.49
C GLU A 181 19.77 -9.12 -5.21
N GLY A 182 19.74 -10.46 -5.25
CA GLY A 182 20.89 -11.31 -4.95
C GLY A 182 21.39 -11.19 -3.50
N LEU A 183 20.49 -10.89 -2.57
CA LEU A 183 20.76 -10.72 -1.15
C LEU A 183 20.29 -11.94 -0.33
N THR A 184 20.90 -12.13 0.82
CA THR A 184 20.55 -13.16 1.81
C THR A 184 20.26 -12.52 3.16
N PHE A 185 19.69 -13.30 4.09
CA PHE A 185 19.56 -12.84 5.47
C PHE A 185 20.91 -12.57 6.16
N ASP A 186 21.98 -13.26 5.75
CA ASP A 186 23.30 -13.03 6.31
C ASP A 186 23.88 -11.69 5.85
N ASP A 187 23.54 -11.23 4.65
CA ASP A 187 23.87 -9.88 4.20
C ASP A 187 23.17 -8.81 5.05
N LEU A 188 21.90 -9.02 5.39
CA LEU A 188 21.15 -8.13 6.28
C LEU A 188 21.76 -8.10 7.70
N ARG A 189 22.11 -9.27 8.25
CA ARG A 189 22.79 -9.34 9.55
C ARG A 189 24.15 -8.65 9.51
N SER A 190 24.94 -8.92 8.48
CA SER A 190 26.24 -8.28 8.26
C SER A 190 26.11 -6.77 8.16
N ALA A 191 25.06 -6.26 7.52
CA ALA A 191 24.80 -4.83 7.43
C ALA A 191 24.48 -4.21 8.81
N VAL A 192 23.68 -4.89 9.64
CA VAL A 192 23.40 -4.45 11.02
C VAL A 192 24.65 -4.53 11.88
N ASP A 193 25.43 -5.61 11.78
CA ASP A 193 26.68 -5.79 12.55
C ASP A 193 27.71 -4.70 12.23
N LYS A 194 27.73 -4.17 11.00
CA LYS A 194 28.58 -3.05 10.59
C LYS A 194 28.19 -1.71 11.22
N LEU A 195 26.99 -1.58 11.78
CA LEU A 195 26.58 -0.37 12.52
C LEU A 195 27.25 -0.29 13.89
N LYS A 196 27.78 -1.41 14.39
CA LYS A 196 28.41 -1.47 15.71
C LYS A 196 29.60 -0.51 15.79
N GLY A 197 29.53 0.43 16.74
CA GLY A 197 30.59 1.41 16.99
C GLY A 197 30.64 2.59 16.02
N LEU A 198 29.70 2.70 15.06
CA LEU A 198 29.54 3.93 14.30
C LEU A 198 28.93 5.01 15.17
N ARG A 199 29.44 6.25 15.05
CA ARG A 199 28.88 7.42 15.73
C ARG A 199 27.83 8.04 14.84
N VAL A 200 26.58 8.04 15.29
CA VAL A 200 25.44 8.58 14.55
C VAL A 200 24.84 9.75 15.31
N HIS A 201 24.78 10.91 14.68
CA HIS A 201 24.07 12.07 15.22
C HIS A 201 22.70 12.17 14.57
N VAL A 202 21.65 11.89 15.35
CA VAL A 202 20.27 12.08 14.90
C VAL A 202 19.84 13.49 15.25
N VAL A 203 19.17 14.16 14.32
CA VAL A 203 18.60 15.49 14.51
C VAL A 203 17.15 15.44 14.05
N GLY A 204 16.20 15.78 14.92
CA GLY A 204 14.82 15.81 14.49
C GLY A 204 13.76 16.00 15.55
N ASP A 205 12.51 15.98 15.11
CA ASP A 205 11.33 16.22 15.96
C ASP A 205 11.11 15.05 16.93
N THR A 206 11.09 15.32 18.23
CA THR A 206 10.63 14.34 19.22
C THR A 206 9.11 14.37 19.30
N ILE A 207 8.50 13.19 19.28
CA ILE A 207 7.07 13.00 19.48
C ILE A 207 6.91 12.07 20.68
N VAL A 208 6.03 12.39 21.61
CA VAL A 208 5.56 11.43 22.61
C VAL A 208 4.23 10.87 22.13
N ASP A 209 4.22 9.60 21.74
CA ASP A 209 2.99 8.89 21.40
C ASP A 209 2.36 8.35 22.69
N SER A 210 1.10 8.69 22.92
CA SER A 210 0.36 8.26 24.11
C SER A 210 -0.79 7.34 23.74
N TYR A 211 -0.97 6.27 24.51
CA TYR A 211 -2.17 5.44 24.48
C TYR A 211 -2.94 5.59 25.78
N THR A 212 -4.09 6.24 25.69
CA THR A 212 -5.05 6.33 26.79
C THR A 212 -6.06 5.21 26.66
N HIS A 213 -5.91 4.17 27.47
CA HIS A 213 -6.84 3.05 27.50
C HIS A 213 -8.07 3.39 28.32
N THR A 214 -9.23 3.08 27.76
CA THR A 214 -10.52 3.39 28.34
C THR A 214 -11.52 2.25 28.11
N THR A 215 -12.55 2.19 28.93
CA THR A 215 -13.71 1.30 28.72
C THR A 215 -14.96 2.13 28.48
N LEU A 216 -15.76 1.75 27.48
CA LEU A 216 -17.04 2.42 27.19
C LEU A 216 -18.00 2.30 28.37
N ILE A 217 -18.51 3.45 28.81
CA ILE A 217 -19.62 3.56 29.75
C ILE A 217 -20.88 3.69 28.89
N GLY A 218 -21.80 2.73 29.00
CA GLY A 218 -22.85 2.48 27.99
C GLY A 218 -23.77 3.66 27.61
N GLY A 219 -24.43 3.50 26.46
CA GLY A 219 -25.65 4.23 26.04
C GLY A 219 -25.48 5.70 25.64
N MET A 220 -25.61 5.99 24.33
CA MET A 220 -25.72 7.35 23.77
C MET A 220 -27.13 7.95 24.04
N THR A 221 -27.57 8.02 25.30
CA THR A 221 -28.98 8.32 25.63
C THR A 221 -29.37 9.79 25.48
N LYS A 222 -28.42 10.72 25.62
CA LYS A 222 -28.66 12.17 25.55
C LYS A 222 -28.02 12.84 24.34
N THR A 223 -26.81 12.41 23.98
CA THR A 223 -26.06 12.88 22.81
C THR A 223 -25.36 11.69 22.16
N PRO A 224 -25.04 11.75 20.85
CA PRO A 224 -24.20 10.74 20.20
C PRO A 224 -22.72 10.92 20.59
N THR A 225 -22.45 11.16 21.88
CA THR A 225 -21.12 11.31 22.45
C THR A 225 -20.82 10.12 23.35
N MET A 226 -19.74 9.41 23.05
CA MET A 226 -19.31 8.27 23.84
C MET A 226 -18.79 8.73 25.19
N SER A 227 -19.29 8.14 26.27
CA SER A 227 -18.70 8.28 27.60
C SER A 227 -17.75 7.11 27.84
N VAL A 228 -16.55 7.41 28.32
CA VAL A 228 -15.53 6.39 28.58
C VAL A 228 -14.95 6.55 29.98
N ARG A 229 -14.62 5.44 30.63
CA ARG A 229 -13.90 5.40 31.91
C ARG A 229 -12.42 5.25 31.61
N PHE A 230 -11.59 6.14 32.17
CA PHE A 230 -10.14 6.01 32.12
C PHE A 230 -9.67 4.74 32.84
N GLU A 231 -8.72 4.03 32.25
CA GLU A 231 -8.09 2.85 32.86
C GLU A 231 -6.60 3.09 33.13
N ASN A 232 -5.83 3.34 32.09
CA ASN A 232 -4.41 3.66 32.20
C ASN A 232 -3.93 4.48 30.99
N LYS A 233 -2.72 5.00 31.11
CA LYS A 233 -2.02 5.72 30.04
C LYS A 233 -0.61 5.17 29.91
N HIS A 234 -0.19 4.88 28.69
CA HIS A 234 1.18 4.51 28.36
C HIS A 234 1.74 5.51 27.37
N ASP A 235 2.93 6.04 27.66
CA ASP A 235 3.64 7.00 26.84
C ASP A 235 4.87 6.34 26.23
N PHE A 236 5.19 6.70 24.99
CA PHE A 236 6.33 6.18 24.23
C PHE A 236 7.04 7.32 23.51
N VAL A 237 8.37 7.28 23.47
CA VAL A 237 9.14 8.18 22.61
C VAL A 237 9.08 7.69 21.18
N GLY A 238 8.47 8.51 20.33
CA GLY A 238 8.35 8.37 18.89
C GLY A 238 9.12 9.45 18.13
N GLY A 239 8.73 9.69 16.87
CA GLY A 239 9.39 10.67 16.01
C GLY A 239 10.86 10.33 15.74
N ALA A 240 11.74 11.31 15.80
CA ALA A 240 13.17 11.12 15.65
C ALA A 240 13.78 10.35 16.83
N GLY A 241 13.14 10.39 18.00
CA GLY A 241 13.60 9.67 19.19
C GLY A 241 13.57 8.15 19.02
N ILE A 242 12.54 7.58 18.36
CA ILE A 242 12.52 6.13 18.09
C ILE A 242 13.59 5.72 17.07
N VAL A 243 13.90 6.60 16.10
CA VAL A 243 15.00 6.38 15.15
C VAL A 243 16.32 6.30 15.89
N ALA A 244 16.57 7.21 16.83
CA ALA A 244 17.75 7.18 17.70
C ALA A 244 17.84 5.89 18.53
N LYS A 245 16.72 5.47 19.14
CA LYS A 245 16.66 4.21 19.91
C LYS A 245 16.95 2.98 19.06
N HIS A 246 16.41 2.92 17.83
CA HIS A 246 16.68 1.80 16.91
C HIS A 246 18.15 1.74 16.47
N LEU A 247 18.75 2.89 16.14
CA LEU A 247 20.17 2.96 15.81
C LEU A 247 21.05 2.52 16.99
N LYS A 248 20.69 2.95 18.20
CA LYS A 248 21.38 2.54 19.43
C LYS A 248 21.26 1.03 19.68
N ALA A 249 20.06 0.47 19.50
CA ALA A 249 19.81 -0.97 19.62
C ALA A 249 20.56 -1.78 18.55
N ALA A 250 20.80 -1.22 17.37
CA ALA A 250 21.62 -1.81 16.31
C ALA A 250 23.14 -1.77 16.62
N GLY A 251 23.56 -1.13 17.71
CA GLY A 251 24.95 -1.11 18.18
C GLY A 251 25.72 0.17 17.87
N ALA A 252 25.08 1.18 17.28
CA ALA A 252 25.70 2.48 17.04
C ALA A 252 25.84 3.28 18.35
N GLU A 253 26.80 4.18 18.40
CA GLU A 253 26.89 5.25 19.40
C GLU A 253 26.03 6.42 18.92
N VAL A 254 24.97 6.75 19.66
CA VAL A 254 23.95 7.70 19.18
C VAL A 254 23.91 8.93 20.06
N VAL A 255 24.12 10.08 19.43
CA VAL A 255 23.79 11.41 19.96
C VAL A 255 22.50 11.87 19.29
N PHE A 256 21.58 12.49 20.04
CA PHE A 256 20.31 12.95 19.53
C PHE A 256 20.05 14.42 19.89
N SER A 257 19.96 15.27 18.87
CA SER A 257 19.58 16.68 19.00
C SER A 257 18.12 16.88 18.63
N THR A 258 17.38 17.55 19.51
CA THR A 258 15.94 17.77 19.33
C THR A 258 15.48 19.04 20.01
N VAL A 259 14.23 19.42 19.77
CA VAL A 259 13.57 20.54 20.44
C VAL A 259 12.42 19.98 21.28
N LEU A 260 12.40 20.33 22.56
CA LEU A 260 11.37 19.92 23.52
C LEU A 260 10.72 21.15 24.13
N GLY A 261 9.49 20.99 24.63
CA GLY A 261 8.85 21.97 25.49
C GLY A 261 9.47 21.97 26.89
N ASN A 262 8.90 22.79 27.77
CA ASN A 262 9.20 22.77 29.20
C ASN A 262 8.02 22.16 29.97
N ASP A 263 7.88 20.85 29.85
CA ASP A 263 6.75 20.10 30.40
C ASP A 263 7.17 18.67 30.83
N ASN A 264 6.25 17.98 31.53
CA ASN A 264 6.49 16.62 32.02
C ASN A 264 6.76 15.61 30.90
N LEU A 265 6.34 15.89 29.66
CA LEU A 265 6.57 15.00 28.52
C LEU A 265 8.01 15.13 28.01
N ALA A 266 8.62 16.31 28.11
CA ALA A 266 10.05 16.49 27.89
C ALA A 266 10.86 15.65 28.89
N ASP A 267 10.52 15.73 30.18
CA ASP A 267 11.19 14.95 31.24
C ASP A 267 11.05 13.44 31.02
N PHE A 268 9.86 13.00 30.61
CA PHE A 268 9.63 11.60 30.23
C PHE A 268 10.52 11.18 29.06
N ALA A 269 10.55 11.98 27.98
CA ALA A 269 11.32 11.65 26.79
C ALA A 269 12.82 11.54 27.09
N LEU A 270 13.37 12.46 27.88
CA LEU A 270 14.78 12.43 28.28
C LEU A 270 15.13 11.18 29.08
N LYS A 271 14.28 10.79 30.04
CA LYS A 271 14.49 9.57 30.84
C LYS A 271 14.40 8.29 30.01
N ASP A 272 13.45 8.22 29.08
CA ASP A 272 13.29 7.05 28.20
C ASP A 272 14.48 6.91 27.23
N LEU A 273 14.98 8.03 26.68
CA LEU A 273 16.16 8.05 25.82
C LEU A 273 17.43 7.66 26.58
N GLU A 274 17.62 8.18 27.80
CA GLU A 274 18.73 7.82 28.68
C GLU A 274 18.69 6.33 29.03
N ALA A 275 17.52 5.79 29.37
CA ALA A 275 17.35 4.36 29.65
C ALA A 275 17.67 3.47 28.42
N ALA A 276 17.47 3.99 27.21
CA ALA A 276 17.86 3.33 25.96
C ALA A 276 19.37 3.51 25.62
N GLY A 277 20.11 4.30 26.39
CA GLY A 277 21.53 4.59 26.18
C GLY A 277 21.80 5.59 25.05
N VAL A 278 20.80 6.40 24.67
CA VAL A 278 20.94 7.49 23.70
C VAL A 278 21.37 8.76 24.43
N GLU A 279 22.43 9.40 23.97
CA GLU A 279 22.86 10.70 24.50
C GLU A 279 22.01 11.82 23.88
N CYS A 280 21.04 12.35 24.63
CA CYS A 280 20.17 13.40 24.13
C CYS A 280 20.68 14.80 24.51
N ILE A 281 20.78 15.71 23.53
CA ILE A 281 21.15 17.11 23.71
C ILE A 281 19.93 18.00 23.36
N PRO A 282 18.93 18.11 24.26
CA PRO A 282 17.70 18.84 23.97
C PRO A 282 17.91 20.36 23.95
N ILE A 283 17.18 21.05 23.08
CA ILE A 283 16.98 22.49 23.18
C ILE A 283 15.56 22.74 23.68
N VAL A 284 15.44 23.39 24.83
CA VAL A 284 14.14 23.71 25.43
C VAL A 284 13.57 24.99 24.80
N ASP A 285 12.36 24.88 24.24
CA ASP A 285 11.56 25.99 23.74
C ASP A 285 10.34 26.20 24.64
N GLN A 286 10.40 27.24 25.47
CA GLN A 286 9.34 27.61 26.41
C GLN A 286 8.02 28.03 25.72
N THR A 287 8.04 28.26 24.40
CA THR A 287 6.89 28.81 23.66
C THR A 287 6.06 27.75 22.93
N ARG A 288 6.44 26.47 23.02
CA ARG A 288 5.72 25.33 22.45
C ARG A 288 5.66 24.16 23.44
N PRO A 289 4.63 23.32 23.37
CA PRO A 289 4.61 22.06 24.11
C PRO A 289 5.56 21.04 23.46
N THR A 290 5.99 20.04 24.23
CA THR A 290 6.51 18.79 23.66
C THR A 290 5.40 18.11 22.86
N THR A 291 5.66 17.81 21.59
CA THR A 291 4.66 17.22 20.70
C THR A 291 4.12 15.92 21.27
N ASN A 292 2.81 15.86 21.50
CA ASN A 292 2.12 14.68 22.01
C ASN A 292 1.02 14.26 21.05
N LYS A 293 0.98 12.97 20.71
CA LYS A 293 -0.11 12.37 19.93
C LYS A 293 -0.78 11.30 20.75
N ASN A 294 -1.95 11.61 21.30
CA ASN A 294 -2.65 10.73 22.22
C ASN A 294 -3.82 10.03 21.54
N ALA A 295 -3.74 8.71 21.33
CA ALA A 295 -4.87 7.91 20.90
C ALA A 295 -5.65 7.38 22.11
N ILE A 296 -6.95 7.67 22.12
CA ILE A 296 -7.91 7.19 23.11
C ILE A 296 -8.52 5.89 22.58
N ILE A 297 -8.32 4.80 23.30
CA ILE A 297 -8.64 3.44 22.86
C ILE A 297 -9.71 2.85 23.77
N ALA A 298 -10.71 2.17 23.20
CA ALA A 298 -11.66 1.36 23.95
C ALA A 298 -11.96 0.04 23.24
N GLY A 299 -11.89 -1.08 23.97
CA GLY A 299 -12.18 -2.42 23.42
C GLY A 299 -11.32 -2.80 22.21
N GLY A 300 -10.07 -2.31 22.15
CA GLY A 300 -9.15 -2.51 21.02
C GLY A 300 -9.39 -1.57 19.82
N TYR A 301 -10.35 -0.65 19.91
CA TYR A 301 -10.67 0.30 18.84
C TYR A 301 -10.21 1.72 19.19
N ASN A 302 -9.58 2.42 18.25
CA ASN A 302 -9.17 3.82 18.40
C ASN A 302 -10.38 4.75 18.23
N LEU A 303 -10.82 5.38 19.32
CA LEU A 303 -12.00 6.26 19.33
C LEU A 303 -11.68 7.65 18.79
N LEU A 304 -10.62 8.26 19.31
CA LEU A 304 -10.21 9.64 19.00
C LEU A 304 -8.70 9.75 19.15
N LYS A 305 -8.08 10.60 18.33
CA LYS A 305 -6.71 11.05 18.55
C LYS A 305 -6.71 12.54 18.89
N VAL A 306 -6.01 12.89 19.97
CA VAL A 306 -5.82 14.26 20.44
C VAL A 306 -4.34 14.60 20.31
N ASP A 307 -4.03 15.54 19.42
CA ASP A 307 -2.66 15.98 19.18
C ASP A 307 -2.43 17.33 19.88
N THR A 308 -1.48 17.36 20.82
CA THR A 308 -1.01 18.59 21.49
C THR A 308 0.34 18.95 20.89
N LEU A 309 0.37 19.92 19.98
CA LEU A 309 1.55 20.22 19.17
C LEU A 309 1.60 21.68 18.72
N ASP A 310 2.78 22.09 18.23
CA ASP A 310 2.99 23.37 17.54
C ASP A 310 3.84 23.14 16.29
N ASN A 311 3.24 23.41 15.12
CA ASN A 311 3.89 23.21 13.83
C ASN A 311 4.57 24.49 13.27
N ARG A 312 4.62 25.57 14.05
CA ARG A 312 5.33 26.79 13.64
C ARG A 312 6.83 26.49 13.48
N SER A 313 7.46 27.19 12.54
CA SER A 313 8.92 27.16 12.39
C SER A 313 9.61 27.47 13.72
N ILE A 314 10.73 26.79 13.99
CA ILE A 314 11.57 27.10 15.14
C ILE A 314 12.16 28.52 15.03
N SER A 315 12.42 29.14 16.17
CA SER A 315 13.04 30.48 16.19
C SER A 315 14.48 30.45 15.69
N GLU A 316 14.98 31.59 15.18
CA GLU A 316 16.38 31.74 14.74
C GLU A 316 17.38 31.38 15.84
N ARG A 317 17.04 31.66 17.11
CA ARG A 317 17.85 31.27 18.28
C ARG A 317 18.01 29.75 18.38
N ILE A 318 16.90 29.01 18.23
CA ILE A 318 16.89 27.54 18.29
C ILE A 318 17.62 26.97 17.08
N LEU A 319 17.40 27.53 15.90
CA LEU A 319 18.11 27.13 14.68
C LEU A 319 19.63 27.26 14.84
N LYS A 320 20.12 28.40 15.35
CA LYS A 320 21.56 28.60 15.61
C LYS A 320 22.10 27.56 16.61
N ALA A 321 21.37 27.28 17.68
CA ALA A 321 21.76 26.26 18.65
C ALA A 321 21.81 24.86 18.03
N LEU A 322 20.83 24.48 17.20
CA LEU A 322 20.86 23.22 16.45
C LEU A 322 22.06 23.17 15.50
N CYS A 323 22.33 24.24 14.75
CA CYS A 323 23.51 24.30 13.88
C CYS A 323 24.82 24.11 14.66
N SER A 324 24.96 24.74 15.84
CA SER A 324 26.13 24.51 16.70
C SER A 324 26.22 23.07 17.16
N GLN A 325 25.12 22.47 17.64
CA GLN A 325 25.11 21.06 18.03
C GLN A 325 25.51 20.13 16.87
N VAL A 326 25.03 20.39 15.65
CA VAL A 326 25.40 19.61 14.45
C VAL A 326 26.89 19.76 14.12
N ALA A 327 27.44 20.97 14.20
CA ALA A 327 28.85 21.21 13.91
C ALA A 327 29.79 20.65 14.98
N ASP A 328 29.39 20.75 16.25
CA ASP A 328 30.24 20.43 17.39
C ASP A 328 30.19 18.95 17.79
N THR A 329 29.19 18.19 17.31
CA THR A 329 29.03 16.75 17.62
C THR A 329 29.81 15.91 16.61
N PRO A 330 30.87 15.19 17.03
CA PRO A 330 31.60 14.30 16.14
C PRO A 330 30.75 13.10 15.76
N ALA A 331 30.49 12.93 14.47
CA ALA A 331 29.70 11.81 13.96
C ALA A 331 30.26 11.31 12.63
N ASP A 332 30.14 10.00 12.40
CA ASP A 332 30.43 9.38 11.11
C ASP A 332 29.22 9.52 10.16
N ILE A 333 28.02 9.61 10.74
CA ILE A 333 26.75 9.76 10.01
C ILE A 333 25.86 10.78 10.75
N VAL A 334 25.28 11.73 10.00
CA VAL A 334 24.23 12.63 10.51
C VAL A 334 22.90 12.28 9.86
N VAL A 335 21.87 12.06 10.67
CA VAL A 335 20.52 11.68 10.23
C VAL A 335 19.53 12.78 10.58
N PHE A 336 19.00 13.47 9.58
CA PHE A 336 17.89 14.39 9.75
C PHE A 336 16.55 13.65 9.62
N SER A 337 15.75 13.65 10.68
CA SER A 337 14.48 12.94 10.74
C SER A 337 13.31 13.92 10.94
N ASP A 338 12.64 14.24 9.83
CA ASP A 338 11.56 15.23 9.78
C ASP A 338 10.18 14.61 9.97
N PHE A 339 9.45 15.06 11.01
CA PHE A 339 8.05 14.70 11.24
C PHE A 339 7.10 15.88 11.08
N ARG A 340 7.58 16.98 10.47
CA ARG A 340 6.82 18.20 10.12
C ARG A 340 6.30 18.97 11.32
N HIS A 341 7.07 19.02 12.42
CA HIS A 341 6.73 19.82 13.61
C HIS A 341 7.55 21.13 13.71
N GLY A 342 8.01 21.63 12.56
CA GLY A 342 8.55 22.98 12.42
C GLY A 342 10.07 23.09 12.52
N MET A 343 10.78 21.98 12.82
CA MET A 343 12.25 21.97 12.82
C MET A 343 12.83 22.06 11.42
N PHE A 344 12.25 21.36 10.44
CA PHE A 344 12.70 21.35 9.05
C PHE A 344 11.71 22.07 8.14
N ASN A 345 12.22 23.06 7.41
CA ASN A 345 11.50 23.76 6.36
C ASN A 345 12.51 24.45 5.43
N ARG A 346 11.99 25.18 4.43
CA ARG A 346 12.83 25.83 3.40
C ARG A 346 13.85 26.83 3.98
N GLU A 347 13.60 27.39 5.16
CA GLU A 347 14.47 28.38 5.80
C GLU A 347 15.48 27.73 6.75
N THR A 348 15.12 26.63 7.42
CA THR A 348 15.98 25.97 8.41
C THR A 348 16.92 24.92 7.81
N ILE A 349 16.51 24.26 6.71
CA ILE A 349 17.30 23.19 6.07
C ILE A 349 18.67 23.69 5.57
N PRO A 350 18.80 24.80 4.82
CA PRO A 350 20.11 25.20 4.28
C PRO A 350 21.16 25.51 5.36
N PRO A 351 20.83 26.24 6.46
CA PRO A 351 21.75 26.43 7.57
C PRO A 351 22.18 25.13 8.27
N LEU A 352 21.27 24.17 8.45
CA LEU A 352 21.58 22.88 9.07
C LEU A 352 22.53 22.05 8.21
N ILE A 353 22.32 22.02 6.89
CA ILE A 353 23.22 21.33 5.95
C ILE A 353 24.61 21.98 5.96
N LYS A 354 24.67 23.32 5.99
CA LYS A 354 25.94 24.06 6.05
C LYS A 354 26.73 23.80 7.34
N ALA A 355 26.04 23.39 8.40
CA ALA A 355 26.64 23.11 9.70
C ALA A 355 27.20 21.68 9.83
N LEU A 356 27.02 20.81 8.82
CA LEU A 356 27.55 19.46 8.85
C LEU A 356 29.08 19.47 9.06
N PRO A 357 29.61 18.58 9.92
CA PRO A 357 31.05 18.46 10.12
C PRO A 357 31.74 18.04 8.81
N ALA A 358 32.98 18.53 8.63
CA ALA A 358 33.77 18.38 7.41
C ALA A 358 34.33 16.97 7.21
#